data_AF-A0A960XFH8-F1
#
_entry.id   AF-A0A960XFH8-F1
#
_cell.length_a   1.000
_cell.length_b   1.000
_cell.length_c   1.000
_cell.angle_alpha   90.00
_cell.angle_beta   90.00
_cell.angle_gamma   90.00
#
_symmetry.space_group_name_H-M   'P 1'
#
loop_
_entity.id
_entity.type
_entity.pdbx_description
1 polymer ?
#
loop_
_entity_poly.entity_id
_entity_poly.type
_entity_poly.pdbx_seq_one_letter_code
_entity_poly.pdbx_strand_id
1 'polypeptide(L)'
;MKIMQVFLNRFSLIRSCSLCLQFAFVVAAFSPVGETATAQENVITSHERRNDVLEAHALTLPAPIQRWDNALPLGNGLIGGLLWGEGRELRLSLDRGDLWDERGNHDVYDPRRNFQTLLLAVEKRDRETWERYFDATYNKSKWTKIPGGRLVITLPEGISTETFHLDFREALATVELTRGEKASAFFSATDRIALLRVPYGSRFAFVRPESIDKLGYPPPQIVSSDQSISYTQKTAEDLVFNFTVKWQKAGDELLVAIATATNTETRNPELKSVLDATRALVQGWTRLRDSNTSWWKNFYNASAVTIPLPRLQHHYNLVKYLYGSASRSYANPMPLQGIWTADEGGLPPWKGDYHNDLNTQMTYVAWQAAGLVDSGMSYLNYYVDRMPQFREYGRSFFGLDGAMIPGVMTLRGQAMGGWPQYAMGLTAGLWNGHAFYQYWKTYQDDDFLGGNPNL
;
A
#
# COMPACT_ATOMS: atom_id res chain seq x y z
N MET A 1 21.89 -30.82 -6.92
CA MET A 1 22.88 -29.86 -7.46
C MET A 1 22.41 -29.07 -8.69
N LYS A 2 21.86 -29.66 -9.76
CA LYS A 2 21.37 -28.88 -10.94
C LYS A 2 20.08 -28.06 -10.72
N ILE A 3 19.29 -28.35 -9.69
CA ILE A 3 18.07 -27.58 -9.33
C ILE A 3 18.42 -26.28 -8.58
N MET A 4 19.52 -26.26 -7.82
CA MET A 4 19.97 -25.10 -7.04
C MET A 4 20.56 -23.99 -7.93
N GLN A 5 21.08 -24.36 -9.12
CA GLN A 5 21.64 -23.43 -10.10
C GLN A 5 20.57 -22.72 -10.94
N VAL A 6 19.38 -23.33 -11.09
CA VAL A 6 18.18 -22.67 -11.64
C VAL A 6 17.60 -21.67 -10.63
N PHE A 7 17.70 -21.98 -9.33
CA PHE A 7 17.33 -21.06 -8.24
C PHE A 7 18.20 -19.79 -8.24
N LEU A 8 19.53 -19.93 -8.34
CA LEU A 8 20.44 -18.77 -8.29
C LEU A 8 20.35 -17.87 -9.54
N ASN A 9 20.09 -18.41 -10.73
CA ASN A 9 19.99 -17.60 -11.95
C ASN A 9 18.69 -16.78 -12.07
N ARG A 10 17.66 -17.06 -11.25
CA ARG A 10 16.43 -16.25 -11.18
C ARG A 10 16.44 -15.19 -10.08
N PHE A 11 17.42 -15.21 -9.18
CA PHE A 11 17.61 -14.17 -8.15
C PHE A 11 18.17 -12.85 -8.70
N SER A 12 18.62 -12.81 -9.96
CA SER A 12 19.03 -11.54 -10.61
C SER A 12 17.88 -10.55 -10.78
N LEU A 13 16.61 -11.00 -10.73
CA LEU A 13 15.42 -10.13 -10.73
C LEU A 13 15.07 -9.54 -9.35
N ILE A 14 15.66 -10.02 -8.26
CA ILE A 14 15.28 -9.65 -6.88
C ILE A 14 16.08 -8.43 -6.37
N ARG A 15 17.09 -7.95 -7.12
CA ARG A 15 17.87 -6.75 -6.76
C ARG A 15 17.13 -5.41 -6.96
N SER A 16 15.88 -5.42 -7.44
CA SER A 16 15.23 -4.22 -7.98
C SER A 16 14.09 -3.65 -7.12
N CYS A 17 13.94 -4.07 -5.85
CA CYS A 17 12.78 -3.66 -5.04
C CYS A 17 13.16 -3.38 -3.58
N SER A 18 13.81 -2.24 -3.33
CA SER A 18 14.24 -1.83 -1.98
C SER A 18 13.06 -1.54 -1.04
N LEU A 19 11.89 -1.16 -1.58
CA LEU A 19 10.68 -0.94 -0.78
C LEU A 19 10.03 -2.26 -0.31
N CYS A 20 10.05 -3.32 -1.14
CA CYS A 20 9.62 -4.66 -0.72
C CYS A 20 10.58 -5.26 0.33
N LEU A 21 11.87 -4.97 0.25
CA LEU A 21 12.85 -5.45 1.24
C LEU A 21 12.62 -4.87 2.64
N GLN A 22 12.08 -3.67 2.78
CA GLN A 22 11.76 -3.09 4.09
C GLN A 22 10.50 -3.69 4.74
N PHE A 23 9.59 -4.26 3.94
CA PHE A 23 8.42 -4.99 4.44
C PHE A 23 8.65 -6.51 4.58
N ALA A 24 9.65 -7.09 3.90
CA ALA A 24 9.86 -8.55 3.83
C ALA A 24 11.01 -9.11 4.68
N PHE A 25 11.78 -8.30 5.41
CA PHE A 25 12.85 -8.80 6.29
C PHE A 25 12.34 -9.22 7.67
N VAL A 26 11.50 -10.25 7.69
CA VAL A 26 11.40 -11.19 8.82
C VAL A 26 11.51 -12.61 8.25
N VAL A 27 12.76 -13.06 8.21
CA VAL A 27 13.21 -14.47 8.17
C VAL A 27 12.92 -15.27 6.89
N ALA A 28 13.83 -15.15 5.93
CA ALA A 28 14.30 -16.28 5.13
C ALA A 28 15.75 -16.62 5.54
N ALA A 29 15.93 -17.12 6.76
CA ALA A 29 17.22 -17.66 7.21
C ALA A 29 17.02 -18.68 8.34
N PHE A 30 16.39 -19.81 8.01
CA PHE A 30 16.64 -21.06 8.73
C PHE A 30 16.74 -22.19 7.69
N SER A 31 17.98 -22.59 7.42
CA SER A 31 18.31 -23.93 6.93
C SER A 31 19.40 -24.50 7.85
N PRO A 32 19.41 -25.82 8.07
CA PRO A 32 20.01 -26.44 9.24
C PRO A 32 21.53 -26.45 9.18
N VAL A 33 22.10 -26.41 10.38
CA VAL A 33 23.52 -26.59 10.70
C VAL A 33 24.08 -27.83 9.98
N GLY A 34 25.18 -27.64 9.25
CA GLY A 34 25.92 -28.71 8.61
C GLY A 34 27.26 -28.22 8.05
N GLU A 35 28.32 -28.61 8.76
CA GLU A 35 29.73 -28.64 8.36
C GLU A 35 30.60 -27.39 8.54
N THR A 36 31.69 -27.68 9.26
CA THR A 36 32.75 -26.83 9.79
C THR A 36 33.63 -26.24 8.68
N ALA A 37 33.73 -24.91 8.64
CA ALA A 37 34.84 -24.23 8.00
C ALA A 37 35.42 -23.20 8.99
N THR A 38 36.71 -23.34 9.25
CA THR A 38 37.51 -22.56 10.19
C THR A 38 37.39 -21.05 9.94
N ALA A 39 36.94 -20.30 10.94
CA ALA A 39 36.91 -18.84 10.92
C ALA A 39 38.34 -18.29 11.04
N GLN A 40 38.85 -17.70 9.96
CA GLN A 40 39.91 -16.70 10.06
C GLN A 40 39.27 -15.38 10.47
N GLU A 41 39.69 -14.86 11.63
CA GLU A 41 39.39 -13.52 12.10
C GLU A 41 39.95 -12.48 11.12
N ASN A 42 39.13 -12.04 10.17
CA ASN A 42 39.37 -10.79 9.46
C ASN A 42 38.75 -9.65 10.29
N VAL A 43 39.59 -9.02 11.09
CA VAL A 43 39.36 -7.71 11.69
C VAL A 43 39.00 -6.74 10.58
N ILE A 44 37.72 -6.38 10.47
CA ILE A 44 37.27 -5.31 9.58
C ILE A 44 37.77 -4.01 10.18
N THR A 45 38.89 -3.53 9.65
CA THR A 45 39.42 -2.20 9.92
C THR A 45 38.49 -1.16 9.28
N SER A 46 38.10 -0.20 10.12
CA SER A 46 37.46 1.07 9.82
C SER A 46 37.53 1.53 8.35
N HIS A 47 36.42 1.35 7.62
CA HIS A 47 36.07 2.20 6.48
C HIS A 47 34.86 3.04 6.89
N GLU A 48 35.12 4.34 7.02
CA GLU A 48 34.17 5.46 6.96
C GLU A 48 32.87 5.30 7.75
N ARG A 49 32.95 5.62 9.04
CA ARG A 49 31.80 6.14 9.78
C ARG A 49 31.35 7.44 9.09
N ARG A 50 30.44 7.36 8.12
CA ARG A 50 29.56 8.49 7.84
C ARG A 50 28.84 8.79 9.14
N ASN A 51 29.15 9.95 9.72
CA ASN A 51 28.34 10.58 10.76
C ASN A 51 27.01 11.06 10.13
N ASP A 52 26.27 10.13 9.52
CA ASP A 52 24.87 10.37 9.19
C ASP A 52 24.16 10.37 10.54
N VAL A 53 23.98 11.55 11.12
CA VAL A 53 23.09 11.76 12.25
C VAL A 53 21.70 11.43 11.73
N LEU A 54 21.31 10.16 11.83
CA LEU A 54 19.96 9.72 11.51
C LEU A 54 19.03 10.39 12.50
N GLU A 55 18.31 11.40 12.03
CA GLU A 55 17.24 12.01 12.81
C GLU A 55 16.18 10.95 13.03
N ALA A 56 15.93 10.59 14.29
CA ALA A 56 15.07 9.49 14.67
C ALA A 56 13.67 9.54 14.02
N HIS A 57 13.18 10.73 13.67
CA HIS A 57 11.86 10.96 13.10
C HIS A 57 11.89 11.57 11.70
N ALA A 58 12.98 11.42 10.95
CA ALA A 58 13.00 11.95 9.59
C ALA A 58 13.71 11.07 8.59
N LEU A 59 13.34 11.25 7.33
CA LEU A 59 14.03 10.69 6.18
C LEU A 59 14.50 11.83 5.28
N THR A 60 15.81 11.92 5.05
CA THR A 60 16.41 12.91 4.16
C THR A 60 17.13 12.19 3.03
N LEU A 61 16.79 12.52 1.79
CA LEU A 61 17.32 11.92 0.57
C LEU A 61 17.77 13.02 -0.40
N PRO A 62 18.99 12.95 -0.97
CA PRO A 62 19.40 13.91 -1.99
C PRO A 62 18.61 13.70 -3.29
N ALA A 63 18.35 14.78 -4.03
CA ALA A 63 17.94 14.66 -5.42
C ALA A 63 19.12 14.18 -6.29
N PRO A 64 18.86 13.48 -7.40
CA PRO A 64 17.55 13.07 -7.89
C PRO A 64 17.03 11.79 -7.22
N ILE A 65 15.71 11.70 -7.07
CA ILE A 65 15.02 10.43 -6.79
C ILE A 65 14.44 9.96 -8.12
N GLN A 66 15.15 9.07 -8.82
CA GLN A 66 14.80 8.67 -10.20
C GLN A 66 13.79 7.53 -10.29
N ARG A 67 13.52 6.85 -9.17
CA ARG A 67 12.65 5.67 -9.12
C ARG A 67 11.66 5.79 -7.97
N TRP A 68 10.46 5.26 -8.21
CA TRP A 68 9.35 5.24 -7.25
C TRP A 68 9.71 4.50 -5.96
N ASP A 69 10.56 3.47 -6.02
CA ASP A 69 10.95 2.63 -4.88
C ASP A 69 11.98 3.30 -3.95
N ASN A 70 12.40 4.53 -4.28
CA ASN A 70 13.19 5.41 -3.42
C ASN A 70 12.41 6.69 -3.02
N ALA A 71 11.13 6.77 -3.36
CA ALA A 71 10.30 7.94 -3.10
C ALA A 71 9.96 8.11 -1.61
N LEU A 72 9.54 9.33 -1.24
CA LEU A 72 8.96 9.58 0.08
C LEU A 72 7.51 9.06 0.12
N PRO A 73 7.18 8.10 0.99
CA PRO A 73 5.81 7.61 1.14
C PRO A 73 4.98 8.56 2.00
N LEU A 74 3.82 8.97 1.50
CA LEU A 74 2.83 9.79 2.18
C LEU A 74 1.46 9.12 2.09
N GLY A 75 0.59 9.32 3.09
CA GLY A 75 -0.77 8.81 3.01
C GLY A 75 -1.61 9.08 4.25
N ASN A 76 -2.88 8.72 4.16
CA ASN A 76 -3.88 8.85 5.23
C ASN A 76 -4.74 7.60 5.42
N GLY A 77 -4.21 6.41 5.14
CA GLY A 77 -4.92 5.14 5.23
C GLY A 77 -5.74 4.78 3.99
N LEU A 78 -6.43 5.75 3.38
CA LEU A 78 -7.20 5.51 2.16
C LEU A 78 -6.39 5.86 0.90
N ILE A 79 -5.79 7.05 0.88
CA ILE A 79 -5.10 7.62 -0.27
C ILE A 79 -3.60 7.66 0.03
N GLY A 80 -2.79 7.16 -0.90
CA GLY A 80 -1.35 7.20 -0.83
C GLY A 80 -0.72 8.03 -1.93
N GLY A 81 0.48 8.51 -1.65
CA GLY A 81 1.34 9.26 -2.56
C GLY A 81 2.80 8.85 -2.39
N LEU A 82 3.51 8.64 -3.48
CA LEU A 82 4.97 8.55 -3.50
C LEU A 82 5.53 9.82 -4.13
N LEU A 83 6.25 10.64 -3.36
CA LEU A 83 6.87 11.88 -3.83
C LEU A 83 8.33 11.63 -4.22
N TRP A 84 8.65 11.89 -5.48
CA TRP A 84 9.98 11.71 -6.07
C TRP A 84 10.17 12.69 -7.22
N GLY A 85 11.33 12.70 -7.87
CA GLY A 85 11.59 13.62 -8.98
C GLY A 85 13.05 13.97 -9.17
N GLU A 86 13.28 14.74 -10.21
CA GLU A 86 14.60 15.22 -10.58
C GLU A 86 14.50 16.53 -11.36
N GLY A 87 15.53 17.37 -11.24
CA GLY A 87 15.58 18.63 -11.95
C GLY A 87 14.31 19.46 -11.71
N ARG A 88 13.56 19.75 -12.77
CA ARG A 88 12.34 20.55 -12.71
C ARG A 88 11.06 19.73 -12.55
N GLU A 89 11.15 18.40 -12.49
CA GLU A 89 9.98 17.54 -12.45
C GLU A 89 9.86 16.86 -11.09
N LEU A 90 8.84 17.28 -10.33
CA LEU A 90 8.34 16.52 -9.20
C LEU A 90 7.24 15.58 -9.68
N ARG A 91 7.20 14.39 -9.09
CA ARG A 91 6.26 13.32 -9.40
C ARG A 91 5.62 12.87 -8.10
N LEU A 92 4.30 12.84 -8.10
CA LEU A 92 3.49 12.27 -7.02
C LEU A 92 2.69 11.11 -7.59
N SER A 93 3.16 9.87 -7.37
CA SER A 93 2.43 8.67 -7.77
C SER A 93 1.31 8.43 -6.77
N LEU A 94 0.07 8.62 -7.22
CA LEU A 94 -1.16 8.59 -6.45
C LEU A 94 -1.82 7.22 -6.51
N ASP A 95 -2.38 6.82 -5.38
CA ASP A 95 -2.97 5.51 -5.24
C ASP A 95 -4.05 5.50 -4.15
N ARG A 96 -4.85 4.43 -4.11
CA ARG A 96 -5.89 4.16 -3.13
C ARG A 96 -5.89 2.66 -2.79
N GLY A 97 -6.14 2.33 -1.53
CA GLY A 97 -6.15 0.93 -1.07
C GLY A 97 -7.22 0.04 -1.72
N ASP A 98 -8.29 0.65 -2.24
CA ASP A 98 -9.50 -0.01 -2.76
C ASP A 98 -9.63 -0.02 -4.28
N LEU A 99 -8.59 0.37 -5.03
CA LEU A 99 -8.58 0.27 -6.51
C LEU A 99 -8.11 -1.10 -6.97
N TRP A 100 -9.03 -1.92 -7.49
CA TRP A 100 -8.75 -3.31 -7.86
C TRP A 100 -9.49 -3.72 -9.14
N ASP A 101 -8.85 -4.59 -9.92
CA ASP A 101 -9.50 -5.40 -10.94
C ASP A 101 -9.76 -6.76 -10.32
N GLU A 102 -11.01 -7.17 -10.21
CA GLU A 102 -11.37 -8.47 -9.66
C GLU A 102 -12.05 -9.38 -10.70
N ARG A 103 -11.81 -9.13 -12.00
CA ARG A 103 -12.28 -10.01 -13.07
C ARG A 103 -11.54 -11.35 -13.05
N GLY A 104 -12.23 -12.35 -12.51
CA GLY A 104 -11.86 -13.76 -12.65
C GLY A 104 -12.05 -14.27 -14.08
N ASN A 105 -11.52 -15.47 -14.34
CA ASN A 105 -11.81 -16.20 -15.58
C ASN A 105 -12.97 -17.21 -15.38
N HIS A 106 -13.38 -17.93 -16.43
CA HIS A 106 -14.41 -18.97 -16.31
C HIS A 106 -14.01 -20.10 -15.33
N ASP A 107 -12.76 -20.56 -15.36
CA ASP A 107 -12.29 -21.67 -14.52
C ASP A 107 -12.33 -21.34 -13.01
N VAL A 108 -12.20 -20.06 -12.63
CA VAL A 108 -12.32 -19.57 -11.25
C VAL A 108 -13.71 -19.83 -10.67
N TYR A 109 -14.74 -19.77 -11.51
CA TYR A 109 -16.15 -19.96 -11.14
C TYR A 109 -16.66 -21.36 -11.48
N ASP A 110 -15.80 -22.26 -11.96
CA ASP A 110 -16.18 -23.64 -12.26
C ASP A 110 -16.48 -24.39 -10.95
N PRO A 111 -17.65 -25.04 -10.81
CA PRO A 111 -18.01 -25.75 -9.58
C PRO A 111 -17.07 -26.93 -9.26
N ARG A 112 -16.28 -27.39 -10.22
CA ARG A 112 -15.22 -28.40 -9.99
C ARG A 112 -14.02 -27.82 -9.26
N ARG A 113 -13.87 -26.49 -9.17
CA ARG A 113 -12.84 -25.83 -8.36
C ARG A 113 -13.22 -25.90 -6.88
N ASN A 114 -13.08 -27.10 -6.32
CA ASN A 114 -13.38 -27.41 -4.93
C ASN A 114 -12.32 -28.37 -4.34
N PHE A 115 -12.36 -28.55 -3.03
CA PHE A 115 -11.39 -29.31 -2.27
C PHE A 115 -11.42 -30.81 -2.61
N GLN A 116 -12.59 -31.38 -2.89
CA GLN A 116 -12.69 -32.79 -3.30
C GLN A 116 -11.98 -33.04 -4.63
N THR A 117 -12.14 -32.14 -5.59
CA THR A 117 -11.40 -32.19 -6.87
C THR A 117 -9.89 -32.04 -6.65
N LEU A 118 -9.48 -31.16 -5.73
CA LEU A 118 -8.06 -30.99 -5.39
C LEU A 118 -7.45 -32.28 -4.82
N LEU A 119 -8.14 -32.91 -3.88
CA LEU A 119 -7.71 -34.18 -3.27
C LEU A 119 -7.59 -35.30 -4.31
N LEU A 120 -8.60 -35.44 -5.18
CA LEU A 120 -8.58 -36.42 -6.26
C LEU A 120 -7.44 -36.17 -7.26
N ALA A 121 -7.16 -34.91 -7.58
CA ALA A 121 -6.06 -34.55 -8.46
C ALA A 121 -4.70 -34.94 -7.86
N VAL A 122 -4.52 -34.74 -6.54
CA VAL A 122 -3.30 -35.15 -5.82
C VAL A 122 -3.18 -36.68 -5.78
N GLU A 123 -4.25 -37.38 -5.37
CA GLU A 123 -4.27 -38.84 -5.26
C GLU A 123 -3.92 -39.52 -6.60
N LYS A 124 -4.52 -39.04 -7.69
CA LYS A 124 -4.31 -39.58 -9.03
C LYS A 124 -3.08 -39.01 -9.75
N ARG A 125 -2.38 -38.06 -9.14
CA ARG A 125 -1.30 -37.28 -9.78
C ARG A 125 -1.75 -36.62 -11.09
N ASP A 126 -3.02 -36.20 -11.15
CA ASP A 126 -3.63 -35.54 -12.31
C ASP A 126 -3.19 -34.08 -12.38
N ARG A 127 -2.13 -33.85 -13.17
CA ARG A 127 -1.57 -32.52 -13.40
C ARG A 127 -2.47 -31.61 -14.21
N GLU A 128 -3.34 -32.16 -15.06
CA GLU A 128 -4.21 -31.34 -15.91
C GLU A 128 -5.29 -30.67 -15.06
N THR A 129 -5.96 -31.45 -14.21
CA THR A 129 -6.95 -30.91 -13.25
C THR A 129 -6.30 -29.95 -12.26
N TRP A 130 -5.11 -30.29 -11.75
CA TRP A 130 -4.32 -29.41 -10.88
C TRP A 130 -4.07 -28.05 -11.53
N GLU A 131 -3.48 -28.06 -12.73
CA GLU A 131 -3.12 -26.85 -13.47
C GLU A 131 -4.36 -26.03 -13.81
N ARG A 132 -5.41 -26.67 -14.34
CA ARG A 132 -6.59 -25.96 -14.83
C ARG A 132 -7.34 -25.20 -13.74
N TYR A 133 -7.69 -25.86 -12.64
CA TYR A 133 -8.60 -25.28 -11.64
C TYR A 133 -7.90 -24.58 -10.49
N PHE A 134 -6.62 -24.87 -10.25
CA PHE A 134 -5.95 -24.40 -9.05
C PHE A 134 -4.75 -23.51 -9.34
N ASP A 135 -3.84 -23.92 -10.22
CA ASP A 135 -2.61 -23.15 -10.48
C ASP A 135 -2.82 -22.04 -11.52
N ALA A 136 -3.33 -22.38 -12.71
CA ALA A 136 -3.48 -21.46 -13.84
C ALA A 136 -4.51 -20.34 -13.59
N THR A 137 -5.45 -20.53 -12.66
CA THR A 137 -6.47 -19.52 -12.31
C THR A 137 -5.85 -18.19 -11.87
N TYR A 138 -4.69 -18.25 -11.21
CA TYR A 138 -3.95 -17.08 -10.79
C TYR A 138 -3.49 -16.22 -11.99
N ASN A 139 -2.81 -16.84 -12.96
CA ASN A 139 -2.24 -16.10 -14.10
C ASN A 139 -3.27 -15.77 -15.19
N LYS A 140 -4.33 -16.58 -15.32
CA LYS A 140 -5.38 -16.36 -16.33
C LYS A 140 -6.40 -15.29 -15.91
N SER A 141 -6.50 -14.98 -14.62
CA SER A 141 -7.40 -13.92 -14.11
C SER A 141 -6.75 -12.55 -14.18
N LYS A 142 -7.57 -11.50 -14.31
CA LYS A 142 -7.11 -10.10 -14.32
C LYS A 142 -6.98 -9.50 -12.93
N TRP A 143 -7.23 -10.30 -11.89
CA TRP A 143 -7.00 -9.98 -10.49
C TRP A 143 -5.71 -9.23 -10.25
N THR A 144 -5.83 -7.99 -9.78
CA THR A 144 -4.70 -7.15 -9.36
C THR A 144 -5.20 -5.89 -8.68
N LYS A 145 -4.43 -5.40 -7.71
CA LYS A 145 -4.49 -3.99 -7.31
C LYS A 145 -4.10 -3.11 -8.49
N ILE A 146 -4.74 -1.95 -8.61
CA ILE A 146 -4.59 -0.99 -9.70
C ILE A 146 -3.98 0.31 -9.13
N PRO A 147 -2.86 0.83 -9.68
CA PRO A 147 -2.38 2.16 -9.30
C PRO A 147 -3.33 3.25 -9.79
N GLY A 148 -3.52 4.31 -8.99
CA GLY A 148 -4.45 5.40 -9.30
C GLY A 148 -3.99 6.30 -10.45
N GLY A 149 -2.78 6.81 -10.41
CA GLY A 149 -2.26 7.73 -11.41
C GLY A 149 -0.99 8.43 -10.97
N ARG A 150 -0.36 9.23 -11.83
CA ARG A 150 0.78 10.06 -11.44
C ARG A 150 0.51 11.52 -11.76
N LEU A 151 0.64 12.38 -10.76
CA LEU A 151 0.70 13.82 -10.97
C LEU A 151 2.15 14.21 -11.24
N VAL A 152 2.40 14.78 -12.42
CA VAL A 152 3.67 15.43 -12.76
C VAL A 152 3.51 16.92 -12.50
N ILE A 153 4.44 17.47 -11.72
CA ILE A 153 4.51 18.88 -11.36
C ILE A 153 5.80 19.44 -11.98
N THR A 154 5.66 20.25 -13.02
CA THR A 154 6.78 20.92 -13.67
C THR A 154 7.02 22.26 -12.99
N LEU A 155 8.16 22.38 -12.31
CA LEU A 155 8.61 23.58 -11.62
C LEU A 155 8.94 24.73 -12.61
N PRO A 156 8.88 25.99 -12.16
CA PRO A 156 9.28 27.15 -12.95
C PRO A 156 10.71 27.06 -13.50
N GLU A 157 11.01 27.87 -14.50
CA GLU A 157 12.36 27.92 -15.06
C GLU A 157 13.37 28.43 -14.02
N GLY A 158 14.53 27.77 -13.94
CA GLY A 158 15.57 28.07 -12.94
C GLY A 158 15.33 27.47 -11.55
N ILE A 159 14.20 26.78 -11.32
CA ILE A 159 13.89 26.09 -10.06
C ILE A 159 14.02 24.58 -10.25
N SER A 160 14.87 23.94 -9.46
CA SER A 160 15.07 22.49 -9.50
C SER A 160 15.22 21.86 -8.11
N THR A 161 14.95 20.56 -8.01
CA THR A 161 15.05 19.77 -6.77
C THR A 161 16.48 19.65 -6.26
N GLU A 162 16.70 19.82 -4.96
CA GLU A 162 18.01 19.60 -4.31
C GLU A 162 17.94 18.47 -3.26
N THR A 163 17.02 18.54 -2.31
CA THR A 163 16.91 17.57 -1.21
C THR A 163 15.46 17.30 -0.86
N PHE A 164 15.13 16.04 -0.63
CA PHE A 164 13.83 15.56 -0.17
C PHE A 164 13.92 15.24 1.32
N HIS A 165 12.96 15.73 2.09
CA HIS A 165 12.85 15.52 3.52
C HIS A 165 11.43 15.08 3.88
N LEU A 166 11.30 14.12 4.78
CA LEU A 166 10.01 13.67 5.33
C LEU A 166 10.11 13.66 6.86
N ASP A 167 9.32 14.50 7.52
CA ASP A 167 9.17 14.47 8.98
C ASP A 167 8.05 13.48 9.36
N PHE A 168 8.43 12.42 10.06
CA PHE A 168 7.52 11.36 10.50
C PHE A 168 6.52 11.86 11.55
N ARG A 169 6.85 12.88 12.35
CA ARG A 169 6.00 13.41 13.44
C ARG A 169 4.80 14.19 12.93
N GLU A 170 4.91 14.76 11.74
CA GLU A 170 3.86 15.59 11.15
C GLU A 170 3.36 15.07 9.80
N ALA A 171 4.02 14.03 9.26
CA ALA A 171 3.81 13.52 7.91
C ALA A 171 3.88 14.60 6.84
N LEU A 172 4.87 15.48 6.97
CA LEU A 172 5.15 16.54 6.02
C LEU A 172 6.37 16.19 5.19
N ALA A 173 6.17 15.99 3.89
CA ALA A 173 7.27 16.01 2.95
C ALA A 173 7.61 17.45 2.58
N THR A 174 8.91 17.76 2.54
CA THR A 174 9.46 19.02 2.04
C THR A 174 10.53 18.71 1.00
N VAL A 175 10.51 19.41 -0.12
CA VAL A 175 11.57 19.39 -1.12
C VAL A 175 12.23 20.76 -1.10
N GLU A 176 13.50 20.80 -0.71
CA GLU A 176 14.34 21.97 -0.89
C GLU A 176 14.65 22.11 -2.38
N LEU A 177 14.43 23.30 -2.91
CA LEU A 177 14.64 23.66 -4.30
C LEU A 177 15.74 24.72 -4.40
N THR A 178 16.33 24.83 -5.60
CA THR A 178 17.28 25.90 -5.88
C THR A 178 16.70 27.27 -5.56
N ARG A 179 17.59 28.23 -5.24
CA ARG A 179 17.23 29.62 -4.87
C ARG A 179 16.49 29.74 -3.53
N GLY A 180 16.51 28.70 -2.70
CA GLY A 180 15.90 28.69 -1.36
C GLY A 180 14.37 28.53 -1.39
N GLU A 181 13.79 28.20 -2.54
CA GLU A 181 12.38 27.87 -2.66
C GLU A 181 12.10 26.46 -2.12
N LYS A 182 10.83 26.18 -1.83
CA LYS A 182 10.41 24.88 -1.30
C LYS A 182 9.15 24.39 -2.00
N ALA A 183 9.01 23.07 -2.05
CA ALA A 183 7.73 22.42 -2.21
C ALA A 183 7.42 21.63 -0.95
N SER A 184 6.15 21.53 -0.57
CA SER A 184 5.73 20.72 0.57
C SER A 184 4.48 19.93 0.23
N ALA A 185 4.32 18.74 0.80
CA ALA A 185 3.18 17.88 0.58
C ALA A 185 2.80 17.13 1.86
N PHE A 186 1.50 17.00 2.13
CA PHE A 186 0.99 16.11 3.15
C PHE A 186 -0.38 15.55 2.75
N PHE A 187 -0.73 14.40 3.31
CA PHE A 187 -2.02 13.76 3.15
C PHE A 187 -2.75 13.92 4.48
N SER A 188 -3.85 14.68 4.49
CA SER A 188 -4.58 14.98 5.72
C SER A 188 -5.10 13.69 6.33
N ALA A 189 -4.70 13.43 7.57
CA ALA A 189 -5.19 12.33 8.38
C ALA A 189 -6.67 12.48 8.78
N THR A 190 -7.27 13.67 8.64
CA THR A 190 -8.64 13.97 9.08
C THR A 190 -9.63 14.20 7.96
N ASP A 191 -9.18 14.63 6.77
CA ASP A 191 -10.06 15.18 5.73
C ASP A 191 -10.06 14.37 4.41
N ARG A 192 -9.28 13.28 4.34
CA ARG A 192 -9.18 12.41 3.14
C ARG A 192 -8.82 13.16 1.86
N ILE A 193 -7.94 14.14 1.98
CA ILE A 193 -7.39 14.96 0.90
C ILE A 193 -5.87 15.07 1.04
N ALA A 194 -5.17 15.42 -0.03
CA ALA A 194 -3.78 15.83 0.04
C ALA A 194 -3.64 17.31 -0.30
N LEU A 195 -2.71 18.00 0.35
CA LEU A 195 -2.34 19.37 -0.02
C LEU A 195 -0.87 19.47 -0.35
N LEU A 196 -0.59 20.33 -1.32
CA LEU A 196 0.77 20.73 -1.65
C LEU A 196 0.90 22.25 -1.63
N ARG A 197 2.09 22.72 -1.30
CA ARG A 197 2.60 24.03 -1.66
C ARG A 197 3.73 23.85 -2.66
N VAL A 198 3.68 24.57 -3.76
CA VAL A 198 4.71 24.55 -4.80
C VAL A 198 4.96 25.96 -5.30
N PRO A 199 6.14 26.25 -5.88
CA PRO A 199 6.43 27.55 -6.48
C PRO A 199 5.34 28.06 -7.44
N TYR A 200 5.06 29.36 -7.39
CA TYR A 200 4.16 29.98 -8.36
C TYR A 200 4.70 29.81 -9.79
N GLY A 201 3.80 29.47 -10.73
CA GLY A 201 4.16 29.12 -12.10
C GLY A 201 4.42 27.63 -12.34
N SER A 202 4.36 26.80 -11.30
CA SER A 202 4.35 25.34 -11.46
C SER A 202 3.15 24.89 -12.31
N ARG A 203 3.37 23.86 -13.15
CA ARG A 203 2.34 23.29 -14.06
C ARG A 203 2.05 21.85 -13.70
N PHE A 204 0.82 21.42 -13.93
CA PHE A 204 0.32 20.10 -13.53
C PHE A 204 -0.13 19.28 -14.73
N ALA A 205 0.25 18.01 -14.77
CA ALA A 205 -0.24 17.05 -15.75
C ALA A 205 -0.46 15.69 -15.09
N PHE A 206 -1.55 15.02 -15.47
CA PHE A 206 -1.75 13.62 -15.11
C PHE A 206 -1.11 12.70 -16.14
N VAL A 207 -0.39 11.71 -15.64
CA VAL A 207 0.12 10.59 -16.41
C VAL A 207 -0.57 9.33 -15.90
N ARG A 208 -1.21 8.62 -16.84
CA ARG A 208 -1.80 7.33 -16.58
C ARG A 208 -0.69 6.29 -16.31
N PRO A 209 -0.83 5.38 -15.34
CA PRO A 209 0.14 4.32 -15.13
C PRO A 209 0.14 3.36 -16.32
N GLU A 210 1.31 3.08 -16.90
CA GLU A 210 1.42 2.16 -18.05
C GLU A 210 0.96 0.73 -17.68
N SER A 211 1.07 0.35 -16.41
CA SER A 211 0.70 -0.98 -15.92
C SER A 211 -0.75 -1.35 -16.19
N ILE A 212 -1.67 -0.39 -16.15
CA ILE A 212 -3.11 -0.63 -16.31
C ILE A 212 -3.52 -0.77 -17.79
N ASP A 213 -2.65 -0.45 -18.74
CA ASP A 213 -2.90 -0.67 -20.17
C ASP A 213 -2.96 -2.17 -20.50
N LYS A 214 -2.33 -3.01 -19.68
CA LYS A 214 -2.39 -4.48 -19.76
C LYS A 214 -3.77 -5.06 -19.38
N LEU A 215 -4.66 -4.23 -18.82
CA LEU A 215 -5.99 -4.63 -18.34
C LEU A 215 -7.10 -4.30 -19.34
N GLY A 216 -6.79 -3.62 -20.45
CA GLY A 216 -7.73 -3.35 -21.54
C GLY A 216 -8.79 -2.29 -21.19
N TYR A 217 -8.46 -1.36 -20.29
CA TYR A 217 -9.36 -0.25 -19.95
C TYR A 217 -9.38 0.82 -21.04
N PRO A 218 -10.52 1.50 -21.24
CA PRO A 218 -10.56 2.65 -22.13
C PRO A 218 -9.59 3.74 -21.65
N PRO A 219 -9.12 4.64 -22.55
CA PRO A 219 -8.34 5.81 -22.17
C PRO A 219 -9.04 6.62 -21.06
N PRO A 220 -8.27 7.28 -20.19
CA PRO A 220 -8.85 8.13 -19.14
C PRO A 220 -9.48 9.37 -19.78
N GLN A 221 -10.52 9.89 -19.15
CA GLN A 221 -11.03 11.21 -19.48
C GLN A 221 -10.27 12.24 -18.64
N ILE A 222 -9.68 13.23 -19.32
CA ILE A 222 -8.98 14.35 -18.67
C ILE A 222 -9.77 15.62 -18.96
N VAL A 223 -10.17 16.31 -17.89
CA VAL A 223 -10.88 17.60 -17.96
C VAL A 223 -10.03 18.65 -17.27
N SER A 224 -9.63 19.68 -18.01
CA SER A 224 -8.77 20.75 -17.52
C SER A 224 -9.47 22.11 -17.54
N SER A 225 -9.12 22.96 -16.60
CA SER A 225 -9.43 24.40 -16.56
C SER A 225 -8.18 25.18 -16.12
N ASP A 226 -8.27 26.50 -16.03
CA ASP A 226 -7.16 27.36 -15.60
C ASP A 226 -6.64 27.04 -14.19
N GLN A 227 -7.47 26.42 -13.34
CA GLN A 227 -7.18 26.16 -11.93
C GLN A 227 -7.47 24.72 -11.50
N SER A 228 -7.69 23.81 -12.45
CA SER A 228 -7.92 22.41 -12.13
C SER A 228 -7.62 21.45 -13.26
N ILE A 229 -7.28 20.21 -12.90
CA ILE A 229 -7.28 19.06 -13.80
C ILE A 229 -7.93 17.88 -13.09
N SER A 230 -8.86 17.21 -13.76
CA SER A 230 -9.49 15.96 -13.32
C SER A 230 -9.06 14.83 -14.24
N TYR A 231 -8.78 13.67 -13.66
CA TYR A 231 -8.42 12.42 -14.32
C TYR A 231 -9.44 11.36 -13.89
N THR A 232 -10.35 10.99 -14.80
CA THR A 232 -11.34 9.94 -14.58
C THR A 232 -10.94 8.67 -15.32
N GLN A 233 -10.85 7.56 -14.61
CA GLN A 233 -10.54 6.25 -15.16
C GLN A 233 -11.71 5.29 -14.97
N LYS A 234 -12.30 4.84 -16.08
CA LYS A 234 -13.21 3.69 -16.10
C LYS A 234 -12.39 2.41 -16.13
N THR A 235 -12.69 1.47 -15.23
CA THR A 235 -11.97 0.20 -15.08
C THR A 235 -12.92 -0.98 -15.32
N ALA A 236 -12.57 -2.15 -14.78
CA ALA A 236 -13.38 -3.35 -14.80
C ALA A 236 -14.60 -3.27 -13.89
N GLU A 237 -15.57 -4.18 -14.08
CA GLU A 237 -16.71 -4.38 -13.15
C GLU A 237 -17.45 -3.08 -12.77
N ASP A 238 -17.59 -2.19 -13.75
CA ASP A 238 -18.18 -0.85 -13.61
C ASP A 238 -17.48 0.10 -12.63
N LEU A 239 -16.34 -0.27 -12.03
CA LEU A 239 -15.57 0.61 -11.16
C LEU A 239 -15.05 1.82 -11.96
N VAL A 240 -15.39 3.01 -11.48
CA VAL A 240 -14.88 4.29 -11.99
C VAL A 240 -14.26 5.04 -10.83
N PHE A 241 -13.04 5.52 -11.00
CA PHE A 241 -12.39 6.37 -10.03
C PHE A 241 -11.93 7.68 -10.69
N ASN A 242 -11.87 8.74 -9.88
CA ASN A 242 -11.38 10.03 -10.32
C ASN A 242 -10.36 10.61 -9.34
N PHE A 243 -9.34 11.28 -9.87
CA PHE A 243 -8.47 12.19 -9.11
C PHE A 243 -8.65 13.60 -9.65
N THR A 244 -8.86 14.58 -8.77
CA THR A 244 -8.88 16.00 -9.13
C THR A 244 -7.77 16.72 -8.41
N VAL A 245 -7.04 17.54 -9.15
CA VAL A 245 -6.07 18.50 -8.62
C VAL A 245 -6.64 19.90 -8.89
N LYS A 246 -6.78 20.72 -7.85
CA LYS A 246 -7.13 22.14 -7.96
C LYS A 246 -6.03 22.98 -7.32
N TRP A 247 -5.82 24.19 -7.82
CA TRP A 247 -4.84 25.10 -7.23
C TRP A 247 -5.32 26.55 -7.22
N GLN A 248 -4.79 27.33 -6.29
CA GLN A 248 -4.97 28.78 -6.22
C GLN A 248 -3.66 29.45 -5.81
N LYS A 249 -3.47 30.71 -6.20
CA LYS A 249 -2.31 31.50 -5.78
C LYS A 249 -2.35 31.76 -4.27
N ALA A 250 -1.22 31.61 -3.61
CA ALA A 250 -1.02 31.91 -2.20
C ALA A 250 0.35 32.59 -2.01
N GLY A 251 0.39 33.91 -2.14
CA GLY A 251 1.66 34.65 -2.18
C GLY A 251 2.48 34.28 -3.42
N ASP A 252 3.73 33.87 -3.21
CA ASP A 252 4.65 33.42 -4.25
C ASP A 252 4.59 31.90 -4.49
N GLU A 253 3.59 31.23 -3.91
CA GLU A 253 3.33 29.81 -4.06
C GLU A 253 1.96 29.55 -4.73
N LEU A 254 1.75 28.31 -5.15
CA LEU A 254 0.43 27.73 -5.37
C LEU A 254 0.06 26.85 -4.19
N LEU A 255 -1.11 27.07 -3.61
CA LEU A 255 -1.77 26.09 -2.76
C LEU A 255 -2.53 25.12 -3.66
N VAL A 256 -2.21 23.84 -3.55
CA VAL A 256 -2.77 22.77 -4.37
C VAL A 256 -3.54 21.81 -3.46
N ALA A 257 -4.73 21.39 -3.87
CA ALA A 257 -5.51 20.35 -3.23
C ALA A 257 -5.75 19.19 -4.19
N ILE A 258 -5.55 17.97 -3.70
CA ILE A 258 -5.79 16.73 -4.43
C ILE A 258 -6.89 15.96 -3.69
N ALA A 259 -7.94 15.61 -4.41
CA ALA A 259 -9.05 14.81 -3.91
C ALA A 259 -9.36 13.66 -4.87
N THR A 260 -9.98 12.62 -4.35
CA THR A 260 -10.37 11.44 -5.13
C THR A 260 -11.72 10.90 -4.69
N ALA A 261 -12.39 10.22 -5.61
CA ALA A 261 -13.63 9.52 -5.35
C ALA A 261 -13.77 8.33 -6.30
N THR A 262 -14.58 7.37 -5.91
CA THR A 262 -15.00 6.23 -6.73
C THR A 262 -16.52 6.20 -6.87
N ASN A 263 -17.02 5.40 -7.81
CA ASN A 263 -18.46 5.25 -8.00
C ASN A 263 -19.15 4.38 -6.93
N THR A 264 -18.39 3.76 -6.03
CA THR A 264 -18.94 3.13 -4.81
C THR A 264 -19.29 4.17 -3.75
N GLU A 265 -18.64 5.34 -3.77
CA GLU A 265 -18.88 6.44 -2.83
C GLU A 265 -19.92 7.44 -3.35
N THR A 266 -20.09 7.57 -4.67
CA THR A 266 -20.96 8.58 -5.29
C THR A 266 -21.34 8.22 -6.72
N ARG A 267 -22.48 8.70 -7.21
CA ARG A 267 -22.87 8.51 -8.63
C ARG A 267 -21.99 9.29 -9.60
N ASN A 268 -21.35 10.37 -9.16
CA ASN A 268 -20.44 11.18 -9.98
C ASN A 268 -19.12 11.42 -9.24
N PRO A 269 -18.11 10.55 -9.45
CA PRO A 269 -16.81 10.67 -8.81
C PRO A 269 -16.08 11.98 -9.12
N GLU A 270 -16.15 12.45 -10.37
CA GLU A 270 -15.52 13.70 -10.79
C GLU A 270 -16.09 14.90 -10.04
N LEU A 271 -17.42 15.02 -9.97
CA LEU A 271 -18.06 16.14 -9.27
C LEU A 271 -17.71 16.13 -7.78
N LYS A 272 -17.73 14.95 -7.14
CA LYS A 272 -17.39 14.83 -5.71
C LYS A 272 -15.96 15.29 -5.45
N SER A 273 -14.98 14.79 -6.19
CA SER A 273 -13.58 15.18 -5.97
C SER A 273 -13.31 16.65 -6.31
N VAL A 274 -13.98 17.23 -7.31
CA VAL A 274 -13.91 18.68 -7.58
C VAL A 274 -14.42 19.48 -6.39
N LEU A 275 -15.56 19.09 -5.81
CA LEU A 275 -16.13 19.76 -4.63
C LEU A 275 -15.23 19.62 -3.40
N ASP A 276 -14.68 18.43 -3.17
CA ASP A 276 -13.81 18.17 -2.01
C ASP A 276 -12.47 18.93 -2.14
N ALA A 277 -11.86 18.95 -3.32
CA ALA A 277 -10.68 19.78 -3.57
C ALA A 277 -10.98 21.28 -3.42
N THR A 278 -12.15 21.74 -3.87
CA THR A 278 -12.58 23.14 -3.70
C THR A 278 -12.74 23.48 -2.22
N ARG A 279 -13.39 22.61 -1.44
CA ARG A 279 -13.52 22.78 0.02
C ARG A 279 -12.16 22.85 0.70
N ALA A 280 -11.23 21.97 0.34
CA ALA A 280 -9.89 21.98 0.90
C ALA A 280 -9.14 23.30 0.63
N LEU A 281 -9.25 23.86 -0.59
CA LEU A 281 -8.67 25.18 -0.90
C LEU A 281 -9.32 26.32 -0.10
N VAL A 282 -10.63 26.27 0.13
CA VAL A 282 -11.35 27.27 0.96
C VAL A 282 -10.94 27.17 2.43
N GLN A 283 -10.79 25.95 2.96
CA GLN A 283 -10.33 25.73 4.33
C GLN A 283 -8.87 26.18 4.52
N GLY A 284 -8.05 26.03 3.48
CA GLY A 284 -6.69 26.54 3.42
C GLY A 284 -5.67 25.67 4.15
N TRP A 285 -4.39 25.97 3.89
CA TRP A 285 -3.25 25.22 4.41
C TRP A 285 -3.20 25.17 5.93
N THR A 286 -3.32 26.32 6.60
CA THR A 286 -3.10 26.43 8.06
C THR A 286 -4.07 25.54 8.82
N ARG A 287 -5.38 25.67 8.57
CA ARG A 287 -6.40 24.88 9.27
C ARG A 287 -6.21 23.38 9.06
N LEU A 288 -5.95 22.95 7.82
CA LEU A 288 -5.76 21.53 7.48
C LEU A 288 -4.43 20.98 8.00
N ARG A 289 -3.39 21.81 8.11
CA ARG A 289 -2.13 21.41 8.76
C ARG A 289 -2.31 21.30 10.27
N ASP A 290 -3.04 22.20 10.91
CA ASP A 290 -3.26 22.20 12.35
C ASP A 290 -4.04 20.94 12.78
N SER A 291 -5.10 20.58 12.04
CA SER A 291 -5.85 19.34 12.28
C SER A 291 -4.97 18.10 12.07
N ASN A 292 -4.19 18.08 10.99
CA ASN A 292 -3.27 16.98 10.69
C ASN A 292 -2.18 16.83 11.76
N THR A 293 -1.49 17.91 12.14
CA THR A 293 -0.47 17.88 13.20
C THR A 293 -1.07 17.47 14.54
N SER A 294 -2.29 17.91 14.86
CA SER A 294 -2.98 17.48 16.08
C SER A 294 -3.26 15.97 16.06
N TRP A 295 -3.70 15.44 14.92
CA TRP A 295 -3.90 14.00 14.75
C TRP A 295 -2.59 13.22 14.92
N TRP A 296 -1.51 13.63 14.25
CA TRP A 296 -0.22 12.94 14.34
C TRP A 296 0.40 13.03 15.74
N LYS A 297 0.25 14.16 16.42
CA LYS A 297 0.65 14.31 17.83
C LYS A 297 -0.07 13.28 18.70
N ASN A 298 -1.39 13.13 18.55
CA ASN A 298 -2.16 12.12 19.30
C ASN A 298 -1.72 10.69 18.94
N PHE A 299 -1.47 10.41 17.66
CA PHE A 299 -0.97 9.12 17.19
C PHE A 299 0.37 8.74 17.83
N TYR A 300 1.33 9.67 17.90
CA TYR A 300 2.61 9.41 18.57
C TYR A 300 2.49 9.36 20.09
N ASN A 301 1.55 10.10 20.69
CA ASN A 301 1.31 10.06 22.14
C ASN A 301 0.70 8.74 22.64
N ALA A 302 0.17 7.89 21.75
CA ALA A 302 -0.37 6.59 22.14
C ALA A 302 0.67 5.66 22.79
N SER A 303 1.94 5.76 22.37
CA SER A 303 3.03 4.95 22.90
C SER A 303 4.40 5.53 22.49
N ALA A 304 5.43 5.29 23.29
CA ALA A 304 6.80 5.62 22.91
C ALA A 304 7.77 4.54 23.39
N VAL A 305 8.80 4.30 22.59
CA VAL A 305 9.93 3.43 22.94
C VAL A 305 11.21 4.21 22.63
N THR A 306 12.16 4.15 23.57
CA THR A 306 13.52 4.67 23.36
C THR A 306 14.47 3.50 23.17
N ILE A 307 15.10 3.45 22.00
CA ILE A 307 16.08 2.43 21.63
C ILE A 307 17.45 3.11 21.59
N PRO A 308 18.45 2.64 22.36
CA PRO A 308 19.76 3.31 22.47
C PRO A 308 20.60 3.26 21.18
N LEU A 309 20.13 2.54 20.15
CA LEU A 309 20.73 2.47 18.82
C LEU A 309 19.95 3.35 17.83
N PRO A 310 20.50 4.48 17.35
CA PRO A 310 19.78 5.43 16.50
C PRO A 310 19.17 4.82 15.24
N ARG A 311 19.86 3.87 14.60
CA ARG A 311 19.33 3.15 13.42
C ARG A 311 18.08 2.34 13.73
N LEU A 312 18.04 1.69 14.89
CA LEU A 312 16.87 0.92 15.30
C LEU A 312 15.73 1.84 15.74
N GLN A 313 16.05 2.95 16.43
CA GLN A 313 15.05 3.97 16.76
C GLN A 313 14.41 4.56 15.50
N HIS A 314 15.24 4.92 14.50
CA HIS A 314 14.79 5.41 13.21
C HIS A 314 13.86 4.41 12.52
N HIS A 315 14.26 3.14 12.44
CA HIS A 315 13.44 2.11 11.81
C HIS A 315 12.12 1.88 12.56
N TYR A 316 12.14 1.84 13.90
CA TYR A 316 10.92 1.75 14.71
C TYR A 316 9.96 2.91 14.42
N ASN A 317 10.48 4.13 14.35
CA ASN A 317 9.70 5.32 14.05
C ASN A 317 9.19 5.34 12.61
N LEU A 318 9.97 4.86 11.64
CA LEU A 318 9.55 4.68 10.26
C LEU A 318 8.39 3.69 10.16
N VAL A 319 8.49 2.51 10.78
CA VAL A 319 7.40 1.52 10.76
C VAL A 319 6.15 2.08 11.44
N LYS A 320 6.30 2.76 12.58
CA LYS A 320 5.18 3.43 13.26
C LYS A 320 4.56 4.52 12.37
N TYR A 321 5.38 5.31 11.68
CA TYR A 321 4.92 6.27 10.68
C TYR A 321 4.10 5.61 9.58
N LEU A 322 4.54 4.48 9.03
CA LEU A 322 3.83 3.77 7.96
C LEU A 322 2.44 3.26 8.40
N TYR A 323 2.28 2.77 9.64
CA TYR A 323 0.94 2.52 10.19
C TYR A 323 0.08 3.79 10.19
N GLY A 324 0.67 4.88 10.68
CA GLY A 324 0.07 6.20 10.67
C GLY A 324 -0.25 6.69 9.24
N SER A 325 0.46 6.28 8.21
CA SER A 325 0.17 6.74 6.84
C SER A 325 -0.77 5.82 6.07
N ALA A 326 -0.84 4.53 6.39
CA ALA A 326 -1.47 3.54 5.51
C ALA A 326 -2.52 2.64 6.16
N SER A 327 -2.82 2.79 7.47
CA SER A 327 -3.85 1.98 8.11
C SER A 327 -4.75 2.77 9.06
N ARG A 328 -6.05 2.75 8.73
CA ARG A 328 -7.14 3.45 9.43
C ARG A 328 -8.40 2.59 9.44
N SER A 329 -9.14 2.61 10.54
CA SER A 329 -10.36 1.81 10.73
C SER A 329 -11.42 2.04 9.65
N TYR A 330 -11.45 3.23 9.04
CA TYR A 330 -12.39 3.56 7.96
C TYR A 330 -11.96 3.06 6.57
N ALA A 331 -10.80 2.41 6.43
CA ALA A 331 -10.26 1.94 5.15
C ALA A 331 -9.85 0.47 5.25
N ASN A 332 -9.76 -0.20 4.09
CA ASN A 332 -9.22 -1.55 4.00
C ASN A 332 -7.75 -1.58 4.50
N PRO A 333 -7.28 -2.70 5.07
CA PRO A 333 -5.91 -2.84 5.55
C PRO A 333 -4.92 -2.78 4.39
N MET A 334 -3.65 -2.64 4.73
CA MET A 334 -2.59 -2.63 3.74
C MET A 334 -2.51 -3.97 3.00
N PRO A 335 -2.70 -4.01 1.66
CA PRO A 335 -2.29 -5.16 0.86
C PRO A 335 -0.75 -5.22 0.77
N LEU A 336 -0.18 -6.15 -0.01
CA LEU A 336 1.28 -6.36 -0.09
C LEU A 336 2.14 -5.10 -0.32
N GLN A 337 1.60 -4.07 -0.98
CA GLN A 337 2.29 -2.79 -1.21
C GLN A 337 1.58 -1.60 -0.54
N GLY A 338 0.71 -1.86 0.44
CA GLY A 338 -0.09 -0.85 1.11
C GLY A 338 -0.88 0.01 0.13
N ILE A 339 -0.82 1.33 0.32
CA ILE A 339 -1.41 2.35 -0.56
C ILE A 339 -0.36 2.97 -1.50
N TRP A 340 0.72 2.25 -1.81
CA TRP A 340 1.82 2.73 -2.64
C TRP A 340 2.20 1.69 -3.70
N THR A 341 1.28 1.43 -4.64
CA THR A 341 1.52 0.50 -5.76
C THR A 341 2.70 0.93 -6.60
N ALA A 342 3.48 -0.05 -7.08
CA ALA A 342 4.62 0.17 -7.95
C ALA A 342 4.29 1.04 -9.19
N ASP A 343 5.13 2.04 -9.46
CA ASP A 343 5.06 2.92 -10.63
C ASP A 343 6.25 2.66 -11.58
N GLU A 344 6.31 1.45 -12.13
CA GLU A 344 7.37 0.99 -13.06
C GLU A 344 6.83 0.28 -14.31
N GLY A 345 5.60 0.62 -14.72
CA GLY A 345 4.95 0.05 -15.91
C GLY A 345 4.54 -1.43 -15.80
N GLY A 346 4.92 -2.12 -14.74
CA GLY A 346 4.44 -3.45 -14.35
C GLY A 346 3.15 -3.39 -13.51
N LEU A 347 2.29 -4.41 -13.63
CA LEU A 347 1.31 -4.69 -12.59
C LEU A 347 2.06 -5.06 -11.29
N PRO A 348 1.49 -4.77 -10.11
CA PRO A 348 2.17 -5.03 -8.84
C PRO A 348 2.63 -6.49 -8.71
N PRO A 349 3.83 -6.74 -8.17
CA PRO A 349 4.27 -8.09 -7.80
C PRO A 349 3.22 -8.78 -6.94
N TRP A 350 3.02 -10.08 -7.20
CA TRP A 350 1.98 -10.88 -6.57
C TRP A 350 0.60 -10.21 -6.60
N LYS A 351 0.28 -9.50 -7.71
CA LYS A 351 -1.00 -8.83 -7.93
C LYS A 351 -1.35 -7.77 -6.87
N GLY A 352 -0.41 -7.40 -6.00
CA GLY A 352 -0.67 -6.55 -4.83
C GLY A 352 -1.75 -7.15 -3.92
N ASP A 353 -1.79 -8.48 -3.79
CA ASP A 353 -2.86 -9.20 -3.13
C ASP A 353 -2.85 -9.08 -1.59
N TYR A 354 -3.81 -9.75 -0.94
CA TYR A 354 -3.72 -10.08 0.48
C TYR A 354 -3.20 -11.51 0.65
N HIS A 355 -1.98 -11.62 1.18
CA HIS A 355 -1.32 -12.89 1.51
C HIS A 355 -1.50 -13.21 2.99
N ASN A 356 -2.23 -14.28 3.29
CA ASN A 356 -2.71 -14.67 4.62
C ASN A 356 -1.99 -15.87 5.22
N ASP A 357 -0.86 -16.27 4.65
CA ASP A 357 0.02 -17.29 5.21
C ASP A 357 1.26 -16.70 5.89
N LEU A 358 1.43 -15.36 5.88
CA LEU A 358 2.44 -14.62 6.64
C LEU A 358 2.24 -13.10 6.55
N ASN A 359 2.14 -12.58 5.31
CA ASN A 359 2.41 -11.16 5.03
C ASN A 359 1.42 -10.21 5.68
N THR A 360 0.12 -10.48 5.55
CA THR A 360 -0.93 -9.64 6.14
C THR A 360 -0.79 -9.62 7.66
N GLN A 361 -0.59 -10.77 8.29
CA GLN A 361 -0.44 -10.86 9.74
C GLN A 361 0.83 -10.15 10.23
N MET A 362 1.93 -10.29 9.50
CA MET A 362 3.19 -9.62 9.83
C MET A 362 3.09 -8.10 9.73
N THR A 363 2.39 -7.59 8.71
CA THR A 363 2.05 -6.17 8.57
C THR A 363 1.27 -5.65 9.78
N TYR A 364 0.57 -6.51 10.53
CA TYR A 364 -0.23 -6.17 11.71
C TYR A 364 0.28 -6.82 13.02
N VAL A 365 1.54 -7.22 13.11
CA VAL A 365 2.04 -7.85 14.35
C VAL A 365 2.25 -6.85 15.50
N ALA A 366 2.51 -5.58 15.18
CA ALA A 366 2.98 -4.59 16.16
C ALA A 366 1.87 -3.67 16.71
N TRP A 367 0.72 -3.56 16.05
CA TRP A 367 -0.25 -2.51 16.38
C TRP A 367 -0.78 -2.58 17.82
N GLN A 368 -1.00 -3.79 18.36
CA GLN A 368 -1.50 -3.96 19.74
C GLN A 368 -0.47 -3.47 20.76
N ALA A 369 0.76 -3.97 20.67
CA ALA A 369 1.85 -3.58 21.56
C ALA A 369 2.21 -2.09 21.43
N ALA A 370 2.00 -1.50 20.25
CA ALA A 370 2.22 -0.09 20.00
C ALA A 370 1.01 0.80 20.33
N GLY A 371 -0.11 0.26 20.84
CA GLY A 371 -1.31 1.04 21.16
C GLY A 371 -2.01 1.67 19.94
N LEU A 372 -1.79 1.13 18.74
CA LEU A 372 -2.31 1.64 17.47
C LEU A 372 -3.65 1.00 17.11
N VAL A 373 -4.62 1.11 18.02
CA VAL A 373 -5.93 0.42 17.91
C VAL A 373 -6.63 0.74 16.60
N ASP A 374 -6.73 2.02 16.24
CA ASP A 374 -7.40 2.45 14.99
C ASP A 374 -6.79 1.79 13.73
N SER A 375 -5.46 1.66 13.69
CA SER A 375 -4.79 0.92 12.61
C SER A 375 -5.10 -0.57 12.67
N GLY A 376 -5.10 -1.19 13.85
CA GLY A 376 -5.50 -2.59 14.02
C GLY A 376 -6.93 -2.89 13.59
N MET A 377 -7.85 -1.97 13.85
CA MET A 377 -9.27 -2.11 13.46
C MET A 377 -9.48 -2.12 11.96
N SER A 378 -8.62 -1.44 11.19
CA SER A 378 -8.60 -1.56 9.71
C SER A 378 -8.48 -3.02 9.27
N TYR A 379 -7.59 -3.77 9.93
CA TYR A 379 -7.37 -5.19 9.66
C TYR A 379 -8.56 -6.03 10.14
N LEU A 380 -9.01 -5.88 11.38
CA LEU A 380 -10.09 -6.72 11.92
C LEU A 380 -11.44 -6.49 11.22
N ASN A 381 -11.85 -5.23 11.04
CA ASN A 381 -13.11 -4.87 10.38
C ASN A 381 -13.17 -5.44 8.96
N TYR A 382 -12.06 -5.34 8.23
CA TYR A 382 -11.98 -5.87 6.88
C TYR A 382 -12.29 -7.36 6.78
N TYR A 383 -11.85 -8.17 7.75
CA TYR A 383 -12.22 -9.57 7.82
C TYR A 383 -13.69 -9.75 8.24
N VAL A 384 -14.16 -9.02 9.25
CA VAL A 384 -15.58 -9.06 9.68
C VAL A 384 -16.52 -8.78 8.50
N ASP A 385 -16.26 -7.73 7.74
CA ASP A 385 -17.06 -7.32 6.56
C ASP A 385 -17.14 -8.41 5.49
N ARG A 386 -16.15 -9.30 5.44
CA ARG A 386 -16.04 -10.37 4.45
C ARG A 386 -16.48 -11.73 4.95
N MET A 387 -17.00 -11.83 6.18
CA MET A 387 -17.54 -13.08 6.70
C MET A 387 -18.57 -13.75 5.78
N PRO A 388 -19.48 -13.02 5.08
CA PRO A 388 -20.36 -13.64 4.09
C PRO A 388 -19.58 -14.32 2.95
N GLN A 389 -18.55 -13.66 2.41
CA GLN A 389 -17.70 -14.22 1.34
C GLN A 389 -16.89 -15.42 1.83
N PHE A 390 -16.38 -15.39 3.06
CA PHE A 390 -15.61 -16.50 3.63
C PHE A 390 -16.47 -17.72 3.94
N ARG A 391 -17.72 -17.52 4.38
CA ARG A 391 -18.70 -18.62 4.51
C ARG A 391 -19.05 -19.20 3.15
N GLU A 392 -19.21 -18.35 2.14
CA GLU A 392 -19.45 -18.82 0.78
C GLU A 392 -18.25 -19.62 0.23
N TYR A 393 -17.02 -19.18 0.49
CA TYR A 393 -15.82 -19.93 0.15
C TYR A 393 -15.75 -21.27 0.91
N GLY A 394 -16.09 -21.28 2.20
CA GLY A 394 -16.21 -22.50 3.00
C GLY A 394 -17.16 -23.53 2.37
N ARG A 395 -18.35 -23.09 1.96
CA ARG A 395 -19.36 -23.97 1.35
C ARG A 395 -18.96 -24.42 -0.04
N SER A 396 -18.59 -23.49 -0.92
CA SER A 396 -18.30 -23.78 -2.33
C SER A 396 -17.01 -24.56 -2.54
N PHE A 397 -15.95 -24.26 -1.77
CA PHE A 397 -14.66 -24.93 -1.92
C PHE A 397 -14.52 -26.13 -1.00
N PHE A 398 -14.80 -25.99 0.30
CA PHE A 398 -14.57 -27.08 1.27
C PHE A 398 -15.81 -27.94 1.56
N GLY A 399 -17.01 -27.51 1.16
CA GLY A 399 -18.25 -28.19 1.55
C GLY A 399 -18.57 -28.04 3.04
N LEU A 400 -18.13 -26.95 3.68
CA LEU A 400 -18.28 -26.70 5.11
C LEU A 400 -19.03 -25.38 5.36
N ASP A 401 -19.86 -25.33 6.41
CA ASP A 401 -20.62 -24.11 6.77
C ASP A 401 -19.77 -23.02 7.45
N GLY A 402 -18.56 -23.37 7.89
CA GLY A 402 -17.64 -22.44 8.55
C GLY A 402 -17.08 -21.37 7.61
N ALA A 403 -16.70 -20.22 8.16
CA ALA A 403 -15.98 -19.18 7.42
C ALA A 403 -14.54 -19.63 7.14
N MET A 404 -14.14 -19.66 5.88
CA MET A 404 -12.78 -19.98 5.45
C MET A 404 -12.14 -18.76 4.80
N ILE A 405 -10.95 -18.39 5.29
CA ILE A 405 -10.16 -17.30 4.73
C ILE A 405 -9.13 -17.91 3.78
N PRO A 406 -9.09 -17.52 2.49
CA PRO A 406 -8.08 -18.01 1.57
C PRO A 406 -6.68 -17.53 1.96
N GLY A 407 -5.67 -18.36 1.69
CA GLY A 407 -4.26 -17.99 1.85
C GLY A 407 -3.85 -16.84 0.93
N VAL A 408 -4.44 -16.77 -0.27
CA VAL A 408 -4.24 -15.66 -1.21
C VAL A 408 -5.59 -15.18 -1.71
N MET A 409 -5.88 -13.89 -1.52
CA MET A 409 -7.19 -13.34 -1.86
C MET A 409 -7.18 -11.92 -2.43
N THR A 410 -8.24 -11.64 -3.19
CA THR A 410 -8.53 -10.31 -3.74
C THR A 410 -9.08 -9.36 -2.68
N LEU A 411 -9.32 -8.10 -3.06
CA LEU A 411 -9.96 -7.11 -2.19
C LEU A 411 -11.28 -7.58 -1.59
N ARG A 412 -12.14 -8.28 -2.34
CA ARG A 412 -13.43 -8.80 -1.87
C ARG A 412 -13.31 -10.13 -1.11
N GLY A 413 -12.11 -10.70 -0.98
CA GLY A 413 -11.89 -11.99 -0.32
C GLY A 413 -12.08 -13.20 -1.23
N GLN A 414 -11.99 -13.03 -2.56
CA GLN A 414 -12.06 -14.15 -3.50
C GLN A 414 -10.74 -14.94 -3.48
N ALA A 415 -10.81 -16.27 -3.38
CA ALA A 415 -9.62 -17.13 -3.40
C ALA A 415 -8.95 -17.10 -4.79
N MET A 416 -7.67 -16.73 -4.86
CA MET A 416 -6.99 -16.48 -6.14
C MET A 416 -6.36 -17.72 -6.80
N GLY A 417 -5.99 -18.73 -6.01
CA GLY A 417 -5.22 -19.89 -6.50
C GLY A 417 -3.77 -19.55 -6.80
N GLY A 418 -3.11 -20.36 -7.62
CA GLY A 418 -1.65 -20.36 -7.77
C GLY A 418 -1.00 -21.06 -6.59
N TRP A 419 -0.22 -22.11 -6.84
CA TRP A 419 0.42 -22.89 -5.77
C TRP A 419 -0.57 -23.27 -4.64
N PRO A 420 -1.63 -24.03 -4.95
CA PRO A 420 -2.81 -24.18 -4.09
C PRO A 420 -2.51 -24.79 -2.71
N GLN A 421 -1.40 -25.49 -2.53
CA GLN A 421 -0.92 -25.94 -1.21
C GLN A 421 -0.71 -24.79 -0.21
N TYR A 422 -0.49 -23.56 -0.69
CA TYR A 422 -0.39 -22.34 0.12
C TYR A 422 -1.64 -21.47 -0.04
N ALA A 423 -2.03 -21.16 -1.28
CA ALA A 423 -3.10 -20.20 -1.55
C ALA A 423 -4.50 -20.64 -1.09
N MET A 424 -4.71 -21.94 -0.92
CA MET A 424 -6.01 -22.53 -0.55
C MET A 424 -5.92 -23.35 0.73
N GLY A 425 -4.93 -23.07 1.59
CA GLY A 425 -4.73 -23.76 2.86
C GLY A 425 -5.79 -23.40 3.92
N LEU A 426 -6.12 -24.36 4.79
CA LEU A 426 -7.08 -24.19 5.90
C LEU A 426 -6.54 -23.36 7.07
N THR A 427 -5.22 -23.18 7.16
CA THR A 427 -4.56 -22.57 8.33
C THR A 427 -4.55 -21.05 8.30
N ALA A 428 -4.72 -20.42 7.12
CA ALA A 428 -4.77 -18.97 6.97
C ALA A 428 -5.88 -18.35 7.83
N GLY A 429 -7.06 -18.99 7.86
CA GLY A 429 -8.17 -18.57 8.71
C GLY A 429 -7.88 -18.65 10.20
N LEU A 430 -7.16 -19.70 10.65
CA LEU A 430 -6.80 -19.86 12.07
C LEU A 430 -5.84 -18.77 12.54
N TRP A 431 -4.86 -18.39 11.72
CA TRP A 431 -3.93 -17.31 12.05
C TRP A 431 -4.65 -15.95 12.09
N ASN A 432 -5.50 -15.65 11.11
CA ASN A 432 -6.31 -14.44 11.17
C ASN A 432 -7.24 -14.43 12.39
N GLY A 433 -7.89 -15.56 12.71
CA GLY A 433 -8.73 -15.70 13.91
C GLY A 433 -7.97 -15.47 15.22
N HIS A 434 -6.67 -15.80 15.27
CA HIS A 434 -5.83 -15.50 16.43
C HIS A 434 -5.73 -13.99 16.69
N ALA A 435 -5.76 -13.13 15.66
CA ALA A 435 -5.73 -11.68 15.84
C ALA A 435 -7.00 -11.15 16.55
N PHE A 436 -8.17 -11.74 16.26
CA PHE A 436 -9.42 -11.43 16.95
C PHE A 436 -9.34 -11.80 18.44
N TYR A 437 -8.82 -12.99 18.74
CA TYR A 437 -8.59 -13.41 20.12
C TYR A 437 -7.61 -12.48 20.84
N GLN A 438 -6.51 -12.08 20.21
CA GLN A 438 -5.55 -11.15 20.83
C GLN A 438 -6.15 -9.77 21.09
N TYR A 439 -7.05 -9.30 20.21
CA TYR A 439 -7.76 -8.04 20.44
C TYR A 439 -8.64 -8.16 21.68
N TRP A 440 -9.53 -9.15 21.73
CA TRP A 440 -10.38 -9.37 22.91
C TRP A 440 -9.55 -9.57 24.18
N LYS A 441 -8.47 -10.35 24.13
CA LYS A 441 -7.57 -10.55 25.27
C LYS A 441 -7.00 -9.24 25.79
N THR A 442 -6.65 -8.31 24.89
CA THR A 442 -6.03 -7.03 25.24
C THR A 442 -7.06 -6.01 25.75
N TYR A 443 -8.21 -5.90 25.09
CA TYR A 443 -9.17 -4.81 25.33
C TYR A 443 -10.42 -5.24 26.09
N GLN A 444 -10.65 -6.55 26.24
CA GLN A 444 -11.85 -7.13 26.88
C GLN A 444 -13.16 -6.57 26.28
N ASP A 445 -13.15 -6.32 24.97
CA ASP A 445 -14.31 -5.83 24.22
C ASP A 445 -15.20 -7.01 23.84
N ASP A 446 -16.18 -7.30 24.71
CA ASP A 446 -17.16 -8.37 24.50
C ASP A 446 -18.15 -8.03 23.38
N ASP A 447 -18.40 -6.75 23.10
CA ASP A 447 -19.31 -6.32 22.03
C ASP A 447 -18.73 -6.64 20.64
N PHE A 448 -17.42 -6.48 20.49
CA PHE A 448 -16.70 -6.87 19.28
C PHE A 448 -16.82 -8.38 18.98
N LEU A 449 -16.72 -9.25 20.01
CA LEU A 449 -16.92 -10.69 19.83
C LEU A 449 -18.40 -11.09 19.69
N GLY A 450 -19.30 -10.35 20.34
CA GLY A 450 -20.75 -10.56 20.29
C GLY A 450 -21.38 -10.31 18.92
N GLY A 451 -20.60 -9.76 17.97
CA GLY A 451 -21.02 -9.58 16.59
C GLY A 451 -22.01 -8.44 16.40
N ASN A 452 -21.91 -7.38 17.20
CA ASN A 452 -22.75 -6.19 17.00
C ASN A 452 -22.43 -5.57 15.62
N PRO A 453 -23.37 -5.57 14.66
CA PRO A 453 -23.13 -5.10 13.30
C PRO A 453 -23.04 -3.57 13.17
N ASN A 454 -23.01 -2.82 14.29
CA ASN A 454 -22.98 -1.35 14.31
C ASN A 454 -21.64 -0.75 14.78
N LEU A 455 -20.57 -1.55 14.88
CA LEU A 455 -19.20 -1.05 15.04
C LEU A 455 -18.53 -0.80 13.69
#